data_AF-I4YDT0-F1
#
_entry.id   AF-I4YDT0-F1
#
_cell.length_a   1.000
_cell.length_b   1.000
_cell.length_c   1.000
_cell.angle_alpha   90.00
_cell.angle_beta   90.00
_cell.angle_gamma   90.00
#
_symmetry.space_group_name_H-M   'P 1'
#
loop_
_entity.id
_entity.type
_entity.pdbx_description
1 polymer ?
#
loop_
_entity_poly.entity_id
_entity_poly.type
_entity_poly.pdbx_seq_one_letter_code
_entity_poly.pdbx_strand_id
1 'polypeptide(L)'
;MLSRLNLFKTKNIKNVRYRANFPPVLQAIEYDNQPSTNNLYLENNPPSVFKVPEKHKKSHNIPIANLQLKAYDNEHLDFFADFAQRAAYHLGIVLTGPAMLPTRHERFAVLKSPFVHKKSQEVFERRTHTRLLKVWDSDDQVVQLWIQYLNQHAMKGVRMKFEQIKYEKFTKA
;
A
#
# COMPACT_ATOMS: atom_id res chain seq x y z
N MET A 1 56.25 -22.16 16.41
CA MET A 1 54.89 -21.79 16.88
C MET A 1 54.42 -20.56 16.12
N LEU A 2 53.75 -20.73 14.98
CA LEU A 2 53.17 -19.62 14.23
C LEU A 2 51.65 -19.77 14.27
N SER A 3 50.96 -18.85 14.94
CA SER A 3 49.55 -18.58 14.63
C SER A 3 49.37 -17.07 14.52
N ARG A 4 49.35 -16.60 13.27
CA ARG A 4 48.75 -15.31 12.89
C ARG A 4 47.32 -15.62 12.45
N LEU A 5 46.35 -15.22 13.26
CA LEU A 5 44.95 -15.14 12.82
C LEU A 5 44.59 -13.65 12.72
N ASN A 6 44.76 -13.11 11.51
CA ASN A 6 44.01 -11.95 11.05
C ASN A 6 42.77 -12.49 10.34
N LEU A 7 41.57 -12.21 10.87
CA LEU A 7 40.34 -12.44 10.14
C LEU A 7 39.46 -11.17 10.17
N PHE A 8 39.61 -10.43 9.08
CA PHE A 8 38.62 -9.61 8.38
C PHE A 8 37.47 -8.99 9.19
N LYS A 9 37.64 -7.68 9.42
CA LYS A 9 36.62 -6.67 9.72
C LYS A 9 35.40 -6.82 8.78
N THR A 10 34.27 -7.27 9.32
CA THR A 10 33.02 -7.41 8.55
C THR A 10 32.34 -6.06 8.34
N LYS A 11 31.56 -6.02 7.26
CA LYS A 11 31.13 -4.83 6.52
C LYS A 11 30.20 -3.90 7.30
N ASN A 12 30.51 -2.63 7.14
CA ASN A 12 29.71 -1.44 7.40
C ASN A 12 28.34 -1.53 6.69
N ILE A 13 27.27 -1.82 7.44
CA ILE A 13 25.89 -1.69 6.96
C ILE A 13 25.35 -0.39 7.55
N LYS A 14 25.38 0.67 6.73
CA LYS A 14 24.72 1.94 7.04
C LYS A 14 23.21 1.70 7.03
N ASN A 15 22.62 1.59 8.21
CA ASN A 15 21.17 1.66 8.40
C ASN A 15 20.67 3.02 7.92
N VAL A 16 20.02 3.05 6.75
CA VAL A 16 19.30 4.24 6.26
C VAL A 16 18.01 4.35 7.07
N ARG A 17 18.06 5.16 8.14
CA ARG A 17 16.86 5.58 8.87
C ARG A 17 16.20 6.69 8.06
N TYR A 18 15.11 6.40 7.36
CA TYR A 18 14.21 7.46 6.92
C TYR A 18 13.63 8.12 8.17
N ARG A 19 14.00 9.39 8.40
CA ARG A 19 13.30 10.26 9.36
C ARG A 19 11.90 10.52 8.79
N ALA A 20 10.92 9.73 9.22
CA ALA A 20 9.53 10.15 9.11
C ALA A 20 9.34 11.29 10.10
N ASN A 21 9.35 12.53 9.62
CA ASN A 21 8.88 13.68 10.39
C ASN A 21 7.36 13.54 10.53
N PHE A 22 6.91 12.71 11.48
CA PHE A 22 5.53 12.77 11.94
C PHE A 22 5.34 14.13 12.63
N PRO A 23 4.23 14.85 12.38
CA PRO A 23 3.93 16.09 13.06
C PRO A 23 3.89 15.86 14.58
N PRO A 24 4.25 16.86 15.40
CA PRO A 24 4.11 16.78 16.85
C PRO A 24 2.64 16.50 17.16
N VAL A 25 2.41 15.44 17.92
CA VAL A 25 1.08 15.05 18.44
C VAL A 25 0.44 16.30 19.03
N LEU A 26 -0.71 16.73 18.50
CA LEU A 26 -1.54 17.75 19.13
C LEU A 26 -1.76 17.29 20.57
N GLN A 27 -1.33 18.11 21.53
CA GLN A 27 -1.45 17.85 22.96
C GLN A 27 -2.88 17.38 23.25
N ALA A 28 -2.98 16.21 23.87
CA ALA A 28 -4.24 15.66 24.31
C ALA A 28 -4.98 16.71 25.15
N ILE A 29 -6.21 17.01 24.78
CA ILE A 29 -7.16 17.68 25.67
C ILE A 29 -7.22 16.81 26.93
N GLU A 30 -6.93 17.42 28.07
CA GLU A 30 -6.90 16.79 29.39
C GLU A 30 -8.25 16.09 29.66
N TYR A 31 -8.22 14.76 29.78
CA TYR A 31 -9.29 13.99 30.40
C TYR A 31 -8.79 13.53 31.78
N ASP A 32 -9.63 13.72 32.78
CA ASP A 32 -9.36 13.56 34.21
C ASP A 32 -8.56 12.32 34.61
N ASN A 33 -7.66 12.54 35.57
CA ASN A 33 -6.81 11.55 36.22
C ASN A 33 -7.60 10.43 36.92
N GLN A 34 -7.35 9.19 36.51
CA GLN A 34 -7.41 8.00 37.38
C GLN A 34 -6.08 7.24 37.24
N PRO A 35 -5.38 6.88 38.33
CA PRO A 35 -4.10 6.20 38.25
C PRO A 35 -4.35 4.70 38.03
N SER A 36 -4.66 4.31 36.79
CA SER A 36 -4.64 2.89 36.43
C SER A 36 -3.26 2.56 35.85
N THR A 37 -2.62 1.58 36.45
CA THR A 37 -1.34 0.98 36.12
C THR A 37 -1.35 0.29 34.74
N ASN A 38 -1.76 0.98 33.68
CA ASN A 38 -2.02 0.40 32.35
C ASN A 38 -1.23 1.05 31.21
N ASN A 39 -0.23 1.89 31.52
CA ASN A 39 0.56 2.57 30.50
C ASN A 39 1.82 1.81 30.04
N LEU A 40 2.20 0.71 30.71
CA LEU A 40 3.36 -0.13 30.32
C LEU A 40 3.06 -1.07 29.13
N TYR A 41 1.78 -1.32 28.82
CA TYR A 41 1.38 -2.22 27.71
C TYR A 41 1.41 -1.52 26.34
N LEU A 42 1.17 -0.22 26.31
CA LEU A 42 1.20 0.59 25.07
C LEU A 42 2.64 0.88 24.61
N GLU A 43 3.59 0.98 25.55
CA GLU A 43 5.01 1.20 25.24
C GLU A 43 5.63 0.02 24.46
N ASN A 44 5.26 -1.21 24.84
CA ASN A 44 5.85 -2.43 24.26
C ASN A 44 5.06 -2.97 23.07
N ASN A 45 3.81 -2.55 22.89
CA ASN A 45 2.95 -3.03 21.81
C ASN A 45 2.04 -1.89 21.30
N PRO A 46 2.46 -1.13 20.28
CA PRO A 46 1.68 0.02 19.81
C PRO A 46 0.31 -0.43 19.24
N PRO A 47 -0.71 0.46 19.24
CA PRO A 47 -1.98 0.20 18.58
C PRO A 47 -1.78 -0.27 17.14
N SER A 48 -2.66 -1.15 16.64
CA SER A 48 -2.54 -1.76 15.30
C SER A 48 -2.43 -0.71 14.18
N VAL A 49 -3.01 0.47 14.37
CA VAL A 49 -2.93 1.63 13.45
C VAL A 49 -1.49 2.04 13.18
N PHE A 50 -0.64 2.06 14.20
CA PHE A 50 0.77 2.46 14.06
C PHE A 50 1.68 1.32 13.57
N LYS A 51 1.17 0.09 13.53
CA LYS A 51 1.89 -1.06 13.00
C LYS A 51 1.69 -1.20 11.50
N VAL A 52 2.63 -1.89 10.87
CA VAL A 52 2.49 -2.39 9.49
C VAL A 52 1.27 -3.31 9.43
N PRO A 53 0.46 -3.27 8.34
CA PRO A 53 -0.71 -4.12 8.22
C PRO A 53 -0.32 -5.61 8.28
N GLU A 54 -0.99 -6.33 9.16
CA GLU A 54 -0.86 -7.77 9.29
C GLU A 54 -1.46 -8.47 8.07
N LYS A 55 -0.95 -9.67 7.75
CA LYS A 55 -1.36 -10.44 6.57
C LYS A 55 -1.60 -11.89 6.96
N HIS A 56 -2.68 -12.47 6.44
CA HIS A 56 -2.97 -13.89 6.56
C HIS A 56 -2.02 -14.71 5.69
N LYS A 57 -1.74 -15.96 6.10
CA LYS A 57 -0.91 -16.90 5.34
C LYS A 57 -1.76 -17.56 4.23
N LYS A 58 -1.13 -17.86 3.09
CA LYS A 58 -1.77 -18.59 1.97
C LYS A 58 -1.85 -20.08 2.30
N SER A 59 -2.95 -20.72 1.92
CA SER A 59 -3.18 -22.16 2.13
C SER A 59 -2.99 -22.94 0.83
N HIS A 60 -3.69 -22.54 -0.24
CA HIS A 60 -3.81 -23.29 -1.49
C HIS A 60 -3.23 -22.55 -2.71
N ASN A 61 -2.81 -21.28 -2.55
CA ASN A 61 -2.25 -20.44 -3.63
C ASN A 61 -3.18 -20.29 -4.85
N ILE A 62 -4.50 -20.29 -4.63
CA ILE A 62 -5.49 -20.11 -5.69
C ILE A 62 -5.79 -18.61 -5.85
N PRO A 63 -5.56 -18.01 -7.03
CA PRO A 63 -5.85 -16.59 -7.26
C PRO A 63 -7.34 -16.38 -7.51
N ILE A 64 -7.98 -15.47 -6.76
CA ILE A 64 -9.42 -15.20 -6.91
C ILE A 64 -9.68 -13.84 -7.52
N ALA A 65 -8.94 -12.82 -7.11
CA ALA A 65 -9.18 -11.48 -7.61
C ALA A 65 -7.93 -10.60 -7.62
N ASN A 66 -7.97 -9.58 -8.48
CA ASN A 66 -6.97 -8.53 -8.58
C ASN A 66 -7.66 -7.18 -8.38
N LEU A 67 -7.17 -6.40 -7.42
CA LEU A 67 -7.55 -5.00 -7.25
C LEU A 67 -6.39 -4.12 -7.71
N GLN A 68 -6.58 -3.42 -8.83
CA GLN A 68 -5.64 -2.42 -9.33
C GLN A 68 -6.09 -1.02 -8.88
N LEU A 69 -5.23 -0.34 -8.15
CA LEU A 69 -5.40 1.05 -7.76
C LEU A 69 -4.56 1.93 -8.68
N LYS A 70 -5.14 3.01 -9.20
CA LYS A 70 -4.46 3.95 -10.10
C LYS A 70 -4.68 5.37 -9.62
N ALA A 71 -3.64 6.17 -9.58
CA ALA A 71 -3.73 7.59 -9.23
C ALA A 71 -2.64 8.40 -9.93
N TYR A 72 -2.81 9.71 -9.95
CA TYR A 72 -1.77 10.65 -10.38
C TYR A 72 -0.80 11.01 -9.23
N ASP A 73 -1.25 10.87 -7.97
CA ASP A 73 -0.44 11.11 -6.77
C ASP A 73 -0.12 9.80 -6.05
N ASN A 74 1.08 9.70 -5.47
CA ASN A 74 1.49 8.50 -4.71
C ASN A 74 0.93 8.46 -3.30
N GLU A 75 0.79 9.60 -2.62
CA GLU A 75 0.44 9.65 -1.19
C GLU A 75 -0.96 9.07 -0.92
N HIS A 76 -1.97 9.58 -1.62
CA HIS A 76 -3.34 9.05 -1.54
C HIS A 76 -3.42 7.58 -1.97
N LEU A 77 -2.64 7.19 -2.98
CA LEU A 77 -2.61 5.84 -3.51
C LEU A 77 -2.05 4.83 -2.50
N ASP A 78 -0.92 5.18 -1.87
CA ASP A 78 -0.24 4.33 -0.90
C ASP A 78 -1.03 4.26 0.42
N PHE A 79 -1.62 5.39 0.86
CA PHE A 79 -2.54 5.39 2.01
C PHE A 79 -3.76 4.51 1.76
N PHE A 80 -4.41 4.64 0.60
CA PHE A 80 -5.58 3.83 0.28
C PHE A 80 -5.23 2.33 0.12
N ALA A 81 -4.04 2.02 -0.39
CA ALA A 81 -3.55 0.65 -0.44
C ALA A 81 -3.28 0.05 0.96
N ASP A 82 -2.82 0.85 1.92
CA ASP A 82 -2.68 0.44 3.32
C ASP A 82 -4.04 0.19 3.97
N PHE A 83 -4.98 1.13 3.80
CA PHE A 83 -6.36 0.99 4.26
C PHE A 83 -7.02 -0.28 3.72
N ALA A 84 -6.86 -0.56 2.42
CA ALA A 84 -7.42 -1.74 1.79
C ALA A 84 -6.85 -3.05 2.33
N GLN A 85 -5.55 -3.09 2.66
CA GLN A 85 -4.92 -4.24 3.31
C GLN A 85 -5.47 -4.48 4.72
N ARG A 86 -5.65 -3.42 5.51
CA ARG A 86 -6.22 -3.52 6.87
C ARG A 86 -7.65 -4.04 6.85
N ALA A 87 -8.48 -3.52 5.94
CA ALA A 87 -9.85 -3.98 5.78
C ALA A 87 -9.91 -5.47 5.42
N ALA A 88 -9.05 -5.91 4.49
CA ALA A 88 -8.97 -7.31 4.09
C ALA A 88 -8.50 -8.23 5.23
N TYR A 89 -7.54 -7.78 6.05
CA TYR A 89 -7.06 -8.52 7.20
C TYR A 89 -8.20 -8.83 8.18
N HIS A 90 -9.03 -7.84 8.50
CA HIS A 90 -10.18 -8.05 9.40
C HIS A 90 -11.26 -8.97 8.81
N LEU A 91 -11.37 -9.04 7.47
CA LEU A 91 -12.28 -9.94 6.77
C LEU A 91 -11.71 -11.36 6.57
N GLY A 92 -10.48 -11.63 7.01
CA GLY A 92 -9.85 -12.94 6.81
C GLY A 92 -9.33 -13.18 5.38
N ILE A 93 -9.31 -12.15 4.54
CA ILE A 93 -8.89 -12.26 3.14
C ILE A 93 -7.36 -12.36 3.06
N VAL A 94 -6.85 -13.34 2.32
CA VAL A 94 -5.41 -13.51 2.11
C VAL A 94 -4.94 -12.61 0.97
N LEU A 95 -4.34 -11.47 1.32
CA LEU A 95 -3.77 -10.53 0.35
C LEU A 95 -2.26 -10.68 0.18
N THR A 96 -1.81 -10.60 -1.07
CA THR A 96 -0.44 -10.16 -1.34
C THR A 96 -0.41 -8.63 -1.37
N GLY A 97 0.52 -8.04 -0.62
CA GLY A 97 0.64 -6.59 -0.43
C GLY A 97 0.77 -5.80 -1.74
N PRO A 98 0.77 -4.46 -1.66
CA PRO A 98 0.65 -3.59 -2.82
C PRO A 98 1.90 -3.72 -3.69
N ALA A 99 1.79 -4.49 -4.77
CA ALA A 99 2.82 -4.59 -5.77
C ALA A 99 2.83 -3.29 -6.59
N MET A 100 3.97 -2.63 -6.63
CA MET A 100 4.16 -1.45 -7.48
C MET A 100 4.28 -1.90 -8.92
N LEU A 101 3.30 -1.55 -9.74
CA LEU A 101 3.39 -1.76 -11.18
C LEU A 101 4.13 -0.57 -11.82
N PRO A 102 4.80 -0.78 -12.97
CA PRO A 102 5.48 0.30 -13.68
C PRO A 102 4.56 1.49 -13.91
N THR A 103 5.08 2.69 -13.61
CA THR A 103 4.35 3.94 -13.78
C THR A 103 4.20 4.26 -15.27
N ARG A 104 3.00 4.63 -15.71
CA ARG A 104 2.77 5.04 -17.11
C ARG A 104 3.13 6.51 -17.25
N HIS A 105 4.05 6.83 -18.16
CA HIS A 105 4.50 8.20 -18.44
C HIS A 105 3.93 8.62 -19.79
N GLU A 106 3.02 9.59 -19.78
CA GLU A 106 2.47 10.19 -20.99
C GLU A 106 3.09 11.59 -21.12
N ARG A 107 3.85 11.85 -22.19
CA ARG A 107 4.51 13.14 -22.43
C ARG A 107 3.88 13.83 -23.63
N PHE A 108 3.59 15.12 -23.51
CA PHE A 108 3.02 15.93 -24.58
C PHE A 108 3.74 17.27 -24.67
N ALA A 109 4.12 17.66 -25.89
CA ALA A 109 4.77 18.94 -26.15
C ALA A 109 3.75 19.92 -26.72
N VAL A 110 3.60 21.08 -26.09
CA VAL A 110 2.66 22.14 -26.47
C VAL A 110 3.42 23.42 -26.77
N LEU A 111 2.91 24.24 -27.69
CA LEU A 111 3.46 25.57 -27.94
C LEU A 111 3.26 26.46 -26.71
N LYS A 112 4.30 27.20 -26.31
CA LYS A 112 4.19 28.19 -25.22
C LYS A 112 3.36 29.41 -25.62
N SER A 113 3.48 29.82 -26.89
CA SER A 113 2.75 30.94 -27.47
C SER A 113 1.42 30.47 -28.08
N PRO A 114 0.35 31.26 -28.02
CA PRO A 114 -0.88 30.98 -28.77
C PRO A 114 -0.65 30.96 -30.29
N PHE A 115 0.39 31.61 -30.82
CA PHE A 115 0.64 31.71 -32.26
C PHE A 115 2.13 31.74 -32.66
N VAL A 116 2.43 31.17 -33.83
CA VAL A 116 3.68 31.20 -34.65
C VAL A 116 5.00 30.73 -34.02
N HIS A 117 5.22 30.85 -32.71
CA HIS A 117 6.52 30.57 -32.09
C HIS A 117 6.80 29.07 -31.86
N LYS A 118 7.01 28.29 -32.95
CA LYS A 118 7.23 26.83 -32.92
C LYS A 118 8.49 26.36 -32.17
N LYS A 119 9.55 27.17 -32.17
CA LYS A 119 10.80 26.84 -31.45
C LYS A 119 10.62 26.88 -29.92
N SER A 120 9.58 27.58 -29.43
CA SER A 120 9.26 27.68 -28.01
C SER A 120 8.15 26.69 -27.64
N GLN A 121 8.55 25.48 -27.25
CA GLN A 121 7.67 24.42 -26.79
C GLN A 121 7.88 24.14 -25.29
N GLU A 122 6.82 23.70 -24.63
CA GLU A 122 6.83 23.20 -23.26
C GLU A 122 6.45 21.73 -23.25
N VAL A 123 7.20 20.93 -22.50
CA VAL A 123 6.94 19.50 -22.35
C VAL A 123 6.22 19.29 -21.03
N PHE A 124 5.00 18.79 -21.13
CA PHE A 124 4.21 18.37 -19.99
C PHE A 124 4.25 16.85 -19.89
N GLU A 125 4.05 16.35 -18.67
CA GLU A 125 3.88 14.92 -18.43
C GLU A 125 2.69 14.63 -17.53
N ARG A 126 2.07 13.48 -17.77
CA ARG A 126 1.09 12.87 -16.88
C ARG A 126 1.62 11.51 -16.45
N ARG A 127 1.87 11.36 -15.16
CA ARG A 127 2.35 10.11 -14.55
C ARG A 127 1.19 9.38 -13.90
N THR A 128 0.89 8.17 -14.36
CA THR A 128 -0.11 7.32 -13.70
C THR A 128 0.59 6.27 -12.86
N HIS A 129 0.46 6.39 -11.56
CA HIS A 129 0.98 5.43 -10.59
C HIS A 129 -0.03 4.30 -10.40
N THR A 130 0.44 3.06 -10.36
CA THR A 130 -0.42 1.88 -10.21
C THR A 130 0.08 1.01 -9.06
N ARG A 131 -0.84 0.52 -8.23
CA ARG A 131 -0.61 -0.52 -7.22
C ARG A 131 -1.54 -1.70 -7.50
N LEU A 132 -1.04 -2.92 -7.30
CA LEU A 132 -1.82 -4.14 -7.48
C LEU A 132 -1.89 -4.89 -6.15
N LEU A 133 -3.10 -5.15 -5.68
CA LEU A 133 -3.41 -6.04 -4.58
C LEU A 133 -3.97 -7.34 -5.15
N LYS A 134 -3.34 -8.48 -4.84
CA LYS A 134 -3.79 -9.79 -5.31
C LYS A 134 -4.43 -10.56 -4.17
N VAL A 135 -5.64 -11.05 -4.39
CA VAL A 135 -6.43 -11.86 -3.44
C VAL A 135 -6.22 -13.34 -3.72
N TRP A 136 -6.02 -14.11 -2.65
CA TRP A 136 -5.80 -15.56 -2.66
C TRP A 136 -6.76 -16.26 -1.68
N ASP A 137 -7.06 -17.53 -1.94
CA ASP A 137 -7.71 -18.47 -1.03
C ASP A 137 -8.90 -17.93 -0.17
N SER A 138 -9.73 -17.05 -0.72
CA SER A 138 -10.86 -16.38 -0.06
C SER A 138 -12.19 -16.70 -0.75
N ASP A 139 -13.31 -16.62 -0.02
CA ASP A 139 -14.65 -16.77 -0.59
C ASP A 139 -15.04 -15.55 -1.43
N ASP A 140 -15.68 -15.79 -2.57
CA ASP A 140 -16.22 -14.77 -3.47
C ASP A 140 -17.15 -13.77 -2.76
N GLN A 141 -18.00 -14.23 -1.83
CA GLN A 141 -18.92 -13.34 -1.11
C GLN A 141 -18.17 -12.36 -0.20
N VAL A 142 -17.12 -12.84 0.48
CA VAL A 142 -16.29 -12.02 1.37
C VAL A 142 -15.49 -11.00 0.56
N VAL A 143 -14.99 -11.40 -0.61
CA VAL A 143 -14.30 -10.48 -1.53
C VAL A 143 -15.25 -9.39 -2.04
N GLN A 144 -16.51 -9.72 -2.37
CA GLN A 144 -17.50 -8.73 -2.78
C GLN A 144 -17.81 -7.72 -1.66
N LEU A 145 -17.99 -8.19 -0.42
CA LEU A 145 -18.18 -7.34 0.75
C LEU A 145 -17.00 -6.38 0.94
N TRP A 146 -15.77 -6.88 0.79
CA TRP A 146 -14.57 -6.06 0.87
C TRP A 146 -14.55 -4.95 -0.20
N ILE A 147 -14.87 -5.29 -1.46
CA ILE A 147 -14.93 -4.30 -2.53
C ILE A 147 -16.04 -3.27 -2.30
N GLN A 148 -17.20 -3.69 -1.79
CA GLN A 148 -18.28 -2.78 -1.41
C GLN A 148 -17.83 -1.79 -0.33
N TYR A 149 -17.14 -2.29 0.71
CA TYR A 149 -16.58 -1.45 1.78
C TYR A 149 -15.56 -0.43 1.23
N LEU A 150 -14.69 -0.85 0.31
CA LEU A 150 -13.72 0.04 -0.33
C LEU A 150 -14.38 1.11 -1.20
N ASN A 151 -15.47 0.77 -1.90
CA ASN A 151 -16.21 1.74 -2.70
C ASN A 151 -16.92 2.78 -1.83
N GLN A 152 -17.47 2.38 -0.69
CA GLN A 152 -18.10 3.29 0.27
C GLN A 152 -17.10 4.29 0.86
N HIS A 153 -15.87 3.85 1.10
CA HIS A 153 -14.79 4.66 1.67
C HIS A 153 -13.73 5.06 0.63
N ALA A 154 -14.12 5.23 -0.63
CA ALA A 154 -13.19 5.52 -1.71
C ALA A 154 -12.48 6.87 -1.51
N MET A 155 -11.16 6.87 -1.65
CA MET A 155 -10.36 8.09 -1.57
C MET A 155 -10.37 8.87 -2.88
N LYS A 156 -10.49 10.20 -2.79
CA LYS A 156 -10.43 11.09 -3.95
C LYS A 156 -9.11 10.92 -4.72
N GLY A 157 -9.18 11.00 -6.05
CA GLY A 157 -8.01 10.87 -6.92
C GLY A 157 -7.47 9.45 -7.10
N VAL A 158 -8.04 8.46 -6.40
CA VAL A 158 -7.72 7.04 -6.58
C VAL A 158 -8.82 6.35 -7.37
N ARG A 159 -8.45 5.78 -8.51
CA ARG A 159 -9.33 4.93 -9.33
C ARG A 159 -9.10 3.48 -8.98
N MET A 160 -10.18 2.74 -8.76
CA MET A 160 -10.16 1.30 -8.57
C MET A 160 -10.55 0.56 -9.86
N LYS A 161 -9.84 -0.52 -10.17
CA LYS A 161 -10.24 -1.53 -11.16
C LYS A 161 -10.18 -2.89 -10.47
N PHE A 162 -11.33 -3.56 -10.42
CA PHE A 162 -11.46 -4.88 -9.82
C PHE A 162 -11.63 -5.93 -10.92
N GLU A 163 -10.89 -7.04 -10.82
CA GLU A 163 -10.96 -8.17 -11.74
C GLU A 163 -11.14 -9.44 -10.89
N GLN A 164 -12.24 -10.16 -11.06
CA GLN A 164 -12.53 -11.43 -10.37
C GLN A 164 -12.36 -12.61 -11.33
N ILE A 165 -11.72 -13.66 -10.85
CA ILE A 165 -11.50 -14.93 -11.52
C ILE A 165 -12.52 -15.91 -10.95
N LYS A 166 -13.45 -16.41 -11.78
CA LYS A 166 -14.44 -17.40 -11.39
C LYS A 166 -14.03 -18.78 -11.90
N TYR A 167 -14.14 -19.77 -11.02
CA TYR A 167 -13.88 -21.17 -11.34
C TYR A 167 -15.21 -21.91 -11.52
N GLU A 168 -15.47 -22.36 -12.74
CA GLU A 168 -16.68 -23.11 -13.07
C GLU A 168 -16.30 -24.54 -13.46
N LYS A 169 -17.14 -25.51 -13.08
CA LYS A 169 -16.96 -26.90 -13.50
C LYS A 169 -17.43 -27.03 -14.94
N PHE A 170 -16.58 -27.58 -15.80
CA PHE A 170 -17.01 -27.98 -17.13
C PHE A 170 -17.91 -29.21 -17.01
N THR A 171 -19.20 -29.02 -17.30
CA THR A 171 -20.11 -30.15 -17.48
C THR A 171 -19.79 -30.78 -18.83
N LYS A 172 -19.36 -32.05 -18.83
CA LYS A 172 -19.25 -32.82 -20.07
C LYS A 172 -20.66 -33.11 -20.58
N ALA A 173 -20.90 -32.83 -21.86
CA ALA A 173 -22.14 -33.16 -22.56
C ALA A 173 -22.37 -34.67 -22.61
#